data_AF-A0A1L5L030-F1
#
_entry.id   AF-A0A1L5L030-F1
#
_cell.length_a   1.000
_cell.length_b   1.000
_cell.length_c   1.000
_cell.angle_alpha   90.00
_cell.angle_beta   90.00
_cell.angle_gamma   90.00
#
_symmetry.space_group_name_H-M   'P 1'
#
loop_
_entity.id
_entity.type
_entity.pdbx_description
1 polymer ?
#
loop_
_entity_poly.entity_id
_entity_poly.type
_entity_poly.pdbx_seq_one_letter_code
_entity_poly.pdbx_strand_id
1 'polypeptide(L)'
;MLRDALLENLHRVALNPLEEAAAYQQMIEEFGLTQVQLSKSVSKSRPQIANTLRLLNLPASVQKRVAAGVLSSGHARALLGLSDPEEMDKLASRIIADG
;
A
#
# COMPACT_ATOMS: atom_id res chain seq x y z
N MET A 1 14.31 -17.36 -10.75
CA MET A 1 14.97 -17.78 -9.49
C MET A 1 15.01 -16.72 -8.37
N LEU A 2 15.02 -15.39 -8.62
CA LEU A 2 14.72 -14.40 -7.55
C LEU A 2 13.29 -13.84 -7.65
N ARG A 3 12.86 -13.49 -8.87
CA ARG A 3 11.50 -13.04 -9.17
C ARG A 3 10.42 -14.02 -8.69
N ASP A 4 10.60 -15.31 -8.98
CA ASP A 4 9.62 -16.34 -8.63
C ASP A 4 9.51 -16.53 -7.12
N ALA A 5 10.62 -16.40 -6.39
CA ALA A 5 10.64 -16.49 -4.93
C ALA A 5 9.93 -15.31 -4.26
N LEU A 6 10.12 -14.08 -4.77
CA LEU A 6 9.37 -12.92 -4.28
C LEU A 6 7.88 -13.03 -4.56
N LEU A 7 7.50 -13.52 -5.76
CA LEU A 7 6.11 -13.75 -6.12
C LEU A 7 5.46 -14.84 -5.24
N GLU A 8 6.19 -15.91 -4.96
CA GLU A 8 5.74 -16.99 -4.09
C GLU A 8 5.57 -16.51 -2.63
N ASN A 9 6.51 -15.70 -2.13
CA ASN A 9 6.42 -15.10 -0.79
C ASN A 9 5.20 -14.18 -0.67
N LEU A 10 4.95 -13.35 -1.69
CA LEU A 10 3.77 -12.48 -1.76
C LEU A 10 2.46 -13.27 -1.64
N HIS A 11 2.38 -14.48 -2.22
CA HIS A 11 1.19 -15.32 -2.15
C HIS A 11 1.07 -16.13 -0.85
N ARG A 12 2.18 -16.37 -0.12
CA ARG A 12 2.20 -17.20 1.09
C ARG A 12 1.99 -16.41 2.38
N VAL A 13 2.40 -15.14 2.39
CA VAL A 13 2.38 -14.31 3.61
C VAL A 13 1.09 -13.49 3.64
N ALA A 14 0.42 -13.49 4.81
CA ALA A 14 -0.62 -12.50 5.09
C ALA A 14 0.03 -11.13 5.34
N LEU A 15 0.30 -10.41 4.26
CA LEU A 15 0.89 -9.07 4.32
C LEU A 15 -0.15 -8.04 4.74
N ASN A 16 0.26 -7.08 5.56
CA ASN A 16 -0.53 -5.88 5.75
C ASN A 16 -0.44 -4.99 4.48
N PRO A 17 -1.33 -3.99 4.32
CA PRO A 17 -1.39 -3.19 3.10
C PRO A 17 -0.09 -2.45 2.75
N LEU A 18 0.75 -2.10 3.74
CA LEU A 18 2.02 -1.39 3.51
C LEU A 18 3.13 -2.37 3.12
N GLU A 19 3.14 -3.58 3.71
CA GLU A 19 4.05 -4.64 3.29
C GLU A 19 3.77 -5.09 1.85
N GLU A 20 2.49 -5.23 1.49
CA GLU A 20 2.08 -5.53 0.11
C GLU A 20 2.54 -4.42 -0.85
N ALA A 21 2.37 -3.15 -0.45
CA ALA A 21 2.82 -2.01 -1.25
C ALA A 21 4.35 -2.00 -1.44
N ALA A 22 5.11 -2.26 -0.39
CA ALA A 22 6.56 -2.35 -0.45
C ALA A 22 7.02 -3.50 -1.36
N ALA A 23 6.38 -4.67 -1.26
CA ALA A 23 6.65 -5.80 -2.16
C ALA A 23 6.35 -5.47 -3.62
N TYR A 24 5.23 -4.79 -3.91
CA TYR A 24 4.93 -4.31 -5.26
C TYR A 24 5.96 -3.31 -5.78
N GLN A 25 6.39 -2.36 -4.95
CA GLN A 25 7.41 -1.39 -5.32
C GLN A 25 8.73 -2.07 -5.63
N GLN A 26 9.17 -2.99 -4.76
CA GLN A 26 10.38 -3.78 -4.97
C GLN A 26 10.33 -4.57 -6.28
N MET A 27 9.21 -5.22 -6.60
CA MET A 27 9.06 -5.96 -7.84
C MET A 27 9.12 -5.07 -9.09
N ILE A 28 8.63 -3.83 -9.00
CA ILE A 28 8.68 -2.85 -10.09
C ILE A 28 10.12 -2.37 -10.29
N GLU A 29 10.83 -2.04 -9.21
CA GLU A 29 12.17 -1.46 -9.25
C GLU A 29 13.23 -2.50 -9.59
N GLU A 30 13.22 -3.66 -8.94
CA GLU A 30 14.26 -4.69 -9.13
C GLU A 30 14.12 -5.47 -10.44
N PHE A 31 12.90 -5.63 -10.95
CA PHE A 31 12.65 -6.39 -12.19
C PHE A 31 12.18 -5.53 -13.36
N GLY A 32 12.14 -4.21 -13.20
CA GLY A 32 11.70 -3.27 -14.23
C GLY A 32 10.26 -3.50 -14.70
N LEU A 33 9.40 -4.03 -13.83
CA LEU A 33 8.01 -4.33 -14.20
C LEU A 33 7.18 -3.05 -14.23
N THR A 34 6.33 -2.92 -15.24
CA THR A 34 5.23 -1.94 -15.20
C THR A 34 4.13 -2.43 -14.26
N GLN A 35 3.31 -1.50 -13.73
CA GLN A 35 2.13 -1.86 -12.95
C GLN A 35 1.19 -2.82 -13.70
N VAL A 36 1.13 -2.74 -15.04
CA VAL A 36 0.33 -3.64 -15.90
C VAL A 36 0.91 -5.05 -15.94
N GLN A 37 2.24 -5.19 -16.01
CA GLN A 37 2.88 -6.50 -15.98
C GLN A 37 2.80 -7.13 -14.58
N LEU A 38 2.95 -6.32 -13.53
CA LEU A 38 2.79 -6.77 -12.16
C LEU A 38 1.36 -7.27 -11.91
N SER A 39 0.34 -6.51 -12.34
CA SER A 39 -1.07 -6.88 -12.14
C SER A 39 -1.42 -8.27 -12.70
N LYS A 40 -0.83 -8.62 -13.85
CA LYS A 40 -0.95 -9.97 -14.45
C LYS A 40 -0.26 -11.05 -13.62
N SER A 41 0.89 -10.73 -13.01
CA SER A 41 1.69 -11.69 -12.24
C SER A 41 1.03 -12.05 -10.91
N VAL A 42 0.34 -11.09 -10.28
CA VAL A 42 -0.27 -11.24 -8.94
C VAL A 42 -1.79 -11.41 -8.99
N SER A 43 -2.37 -11.57 -10.19
CA SER A 43 -3.81 -11.73 -10.40
C SER A 43 -4.67 -10.63 -9.75
N LYS A 44 -4.21 -9.37 -9.82
CA LYS A 44 -4.92 -8.18 -9.34
C LYS A 44 -5.18 -7.23 -10.50
N SER A 45 -6.12 -6.32 -10.33
CA SER A 45 -6.32 -5.25 -11.31
C SER A 45 -5.21 -4.19 -11.20
N ARG A 46 -4.83 -3.57 -12.32
CA ARG A 46 -3.87 -2.45 -12.32
C ARG A 46 -4.30 -1.31 -11.36
N PRO A 47 -5.58 -0.89 -11.28
CA PRO A 47 -6.02 0.09 -10.29
C PRO A 47 -5.79 -0.35 -8.84
N GLN A 48 -5.94 -1.64 -8.51
CA GLN A 48 -5.62 -2.14 -7.17
C GLN A 48 -4.12 -1.99 -6.87
N ILE A 49 -3.25 -2.40 -7.79
CA ILE A 49 -1.79 -2.22 -7.64
C ILE A 49 -1.44 -0.75 -7.40
N ALA A 50 -1.99 0.15 -8.22
CA ALA A 50 -1.75 1.59 -8.09
C ALA A 50 -2.24 2.13 -6.73
N ASN A 51 -3.42 1.70 -6.28
CA ASN A 51 -4.00 2.11 -5.00
C ASN A 51 -3.17 1.63 -3.81
N THR A 52 -2.66 0.40 -3.86
CA THR A 52 -1.78 -0.16 -2.83
C THR A 52 -0.46 0.60 -2.79
N LEU A 53 0.20 0.82 -3.93
CA LEU A 53 1.45 1.60 -4.02
C LEU A 53 1.30 3.03 -3.49
N ARG A 54 0.16 3.68 -3.75
CA ARG A 54 -0.13 5.03 -3.27
C ARG A 54 -0.10 5.17 -1.75
N LEU A 55 -0.29 4.08 -0.99
CA LEU A 55 -0.20 4.12 0.47
C LEU A 55 1.19 4.51 0.97
N LEU A 56 2.24 4.23 0.19
CA LEU A 56 3.62 4.60 0.51
C LEU A 56 3.87 6.11 0.44
N ASN A 57 2.95 6.87 -0.16
CA ASN A 57 3.03 8.34 -0.23
C ASN A 57 2.42 9.02 1.01
N LEU A 58 1.82 8.26 1.94
CA LEU A 58 1.27 8.81 3.17
C LEU A 58 2.40 9.21 4.15
N PRO A 59 2.14 10.14 5.08
CA PRO A 59 3.06 10.40 6.19
C PRO A 59 3.33 9.13 7.00
N ALA A 60 4.55 8.98 7.52
CA ALA A 60 4.97 7.77 8.23
C ALA A 60 4.07 7.43 9.44
N SER A 61 3.56 8.45 10.12
CA SER A 61 2.55 8.36 11.20
C SER A 61 1.26 7.67 10.73
N VAL A 62 0.72 8.08 9.58
CA VAL A 62 -0.47 7.48 8.98
C VAL A 62 -0.17 6.06 8.48
N GLN A 63 0.98 5.83 7.83
CA GLN A 63 1.38 4.49 7.38
C GLN A 63 1.41 3.49 8.53
N LYS A 64 1.96 3.87 9.69
CA LYS A 64 1.97 3.03 10.90
C LYS A 64 0.56 2.63 11.35
N ARG A 65 -0.40 3.56 11.29
CA ARG A 65 -1.81 3.30 11.66
C ARG A 65 -2.48 2.32 10.68
N VAL A 66 -2.15 2.41 9.39
CA VAL A 66 -2.64 1.48 8.38
C VAL A 66 -2.03 0.09 8.54
N ALA A 67 -0.71 0.02 8.76
CA ALA A 67 0.00 -1.24 9.01
C ALA A 67 -0.52 -1.95 10.27
N ALA A 68 -0.86 -1.19 11.32
CA ALA A 68 -1.47 -1.71 12.54
C ALA A 68 -2.96 -2.10 12.38
N GLY A 69 -3.57 -1.86 11.21
CA GLY A 69 -4.98 -2.18 10.95
C GLY A 69 -6.00 -1.26 11.62
N VAL A 70 -5.55 -0.26 12.40
CA VAL A 70 -6.46 0.72 13.05
C VAL A 70 -7.02 1.76 12.07
N LEU A 71 -6.37 1.92 10.89
CA LEU A 71 -6.88 2.72 9.79
C LEU A 71 -7.00 1.86 8.53
N SER A 72 -8.19 1.75 7.97
CA SER A 72 -8.39 0.96 6.75
C SER A 72 -7.67 1.57 5.54
N SER A 73 -7.28 0.74 4.56
CA SER A 73 -6.70 1.21 3.29
C SER A 73 -7.67 2.10 2.50
N GLY A 74 -8.98 1.99 2.74
CA GLY A 74 -9.99 2.89 2.18
C GLY A 74 -9.84 4.31 2.72
N HIS A 75 -9.85 4.44 4.06
CA HIS A 75 -9.66 5.72 4.73
C HIS A 75 -8.30 6.33 4.41
N ALA A 76 -7.24 5.52 4.45
CA ALA A 76 -5.88 5.95 4.13
C ALA A 76 -5.77 6.57 2.73
N ARG A 77 -6.42 5.98 1.72
CA ARG A 77 -6.43 6.54 0.36
C ARG A 77 -7.20 7.84 0.25
N ALA A 78 -8.25 8.04 1.05
CA ALA A 78 -8.99 9.30 1.07
C ALA A 78 -8.10 10.45 1.59
N LEU A 79 -7.21 10.17 2.55
CA LEU A 79 -6.26 11.17 3.08
C LEU A 79 -5.29 11.69 2.02
N LEU A 80 -4.95 10.90 0.99
CA LEU A 80 -4.10 11.33 -0.13
C LEU A 80 -4.73 12.42 -1.00
N GLY A 81 -6.00 12.79 -0.76
CA GLY A 81 -6.60 13.98 -1.36
C GLY A 81 -6.17 15.30 -0.70
N LEU A 82 -5.58 15.23 0.49
CA LEU A 82 -5.03 16.39 1.19
C LEU A 82 -3.60 16.68 0.70
N SER A 83 -3.17 17.93 0.80
CA SER A 83 -1.80 18.34 0.43
C SER A 83 -0.88 18.50 1.64
N ASP A 84 -1.44 18.67 2.84
CA ASP A 84 -0.69 18.89 4.08
C ASP A 84 -0.61 17.59 4.91
N PRO A 85 0.60 17.08 5.19
CA PRO A 85 0.82 15.95 6.09
C PRO A 85 0.19 16.10 7.48
N GLU A 86 0.18 17.31 8.04
CA GLU A 86 -0.38 17.55 9.38
C GLU A 86 -1.90 17.38 9.39
N GLU A 87 -2.57 17.88 8.35
CA GLU A 87 -4.02 17.72 8.17
C GLU A 87 -4.39 16.25 7.91
N MET A 88 -3.55 15.49 7.20
CA MET A 88 -3.74 14.04 7.06
C MET A 88 -3.70 13.34 8.41
N ASP A 89 -2.75 13.70 9.29
CA ASP A 89 -2.61 13.10 10.62
C ASP A 89 -3.77 13.45 11.56
N LYS A 90 -4.22 14.71 11.54
CA LYS A 90 -5.40 15.15 12.30
C LYS A 90 -6.65 14.40 11.85
N LEU A 91 -6.89 14.34 10.54
CA LEU A 91 -8.06 13.65 10.00
C LEU A 91 -7.99 12.13 10.23
N ALA A 92 -6.81 11.51 10.09
CA ALA A 92 -6.60 10.11 10.43
C ALA A 92 -6.95 9.82 11.90
N SER A 93 -6.52 10.69 12.81
CA SER A 93 -6.80 10.56 14.24
C SER A 93 -8.30 10.68 14.54
N ARG A 94 -8.98 11.60 13.85
CA ARG A 94 -10.44 11.75 13.96
C ARG A 94 -11.20 10.53 13.44
N ILE A 95 -10.82 10.00 12.28
CA ILE A 95 -11.43 8.78 11.71
C ILE A 95 -11.32 7.59 12.67
N ILE A 96 -10.20 7.47 13.38
CA ILE A 96 -9.99 6.39 14.38
C ILE A 96 -10.82 6.62 15.65
N ALA A 97 -11.06 7.86 16.05
CA ALA A 97 -11.86 8.17 17.24
C ALA A 97 -13.37 8.03 17.00
N ASP A 98 -13.83 8.34 15.78
CA ASP A 98 -15.24 8.38 15.41
C ASP A 98 -15.79 7.02 14.89
N GLY A 99 -14.92 6.00 14.70
CA GLY A 99 -15.27 4.69 14.10
C GLY A 99 -15.04 3.52 15.04
#